data_AF-A0A1H9GKP0-F1
#
_entry.id   AF-A0A1H9GKP0-F1
#
_cell.length_a   1.000
_cell.length_b   1.000
_cell.length_c   1.000
_cell.angle_alpha   90.00
_cell.angle_beta   90.00
_cell.angle_gamma   90.00
#
_symmetry.space_group_name_H-M   'P 1'
#
loop_
_entity.id
_entity.type
_entity.pdbx_description
1 polymer ?
#
loop_
_entity_poly.entity_id
_entity_poly.type
_entity_poly.pdbx_seq_one_letter_code
_entity_poly.pdbx_strand_id
1 'polypeptide(L)'
;MASLSWEERLADQLVAYLYRRSSINLSSEDYELCLLGAEILMINFIKIGMIYLCAYLLDVFYESLLIHIIFYLWRRTQSKPYHAEKGYICTLINLFVFVALPWGIKYLILR
;
A
#
# COMPACT_ATOMS: atom_id res chain seq x y z
N MET A 1 19.70 9.40 -6.46
CA MET A 1 18.86 8.33 -7.04
C MET A 1 18.92 7.16 -6.09
N ALA A 2 17.95 7.07 -5.18
CA ALA A 2 17.86 6.01 -4.18
C ALA A 2 17.63 4.67 -4.90
N SER A 3 18.06 3.57 -4.29
CA SER A 3 17.88 2.22 -4.81
C SER A 3 16.40 1.94 -5.10
N LEU A 4 16.02 1.96 -6.38
CA LEU A 4 14.63 1.72 -6.80
C LEU A 4 14.14 0.39 -6.25
N SER A 5 13.06 0.43 -5.47
CA SER A 5 12.32 -0.76 -5.07
C SER A 5 11.74 -1.48 -6.30
N TRP A 6 11.44 -2.77 -6.22
CA TRP A 6 10.94 -3.52 -7.39
C TRP A 6 9.53 -3.05 -7.76
N GLU A 7 8.80 -2.51 -6.79
CA GLU A 7 7.49 -1.88 -6.94
C GLU A 7 7.57 -0.60 -7.78
N GLU A 8 8.58 0.25 -7.55
CA GLU A 8 8.85 1.45 -8.35
C GLU A 8 9.11 1.10 -9.82
N ARG A 9 9.92 0.05 -10.07
CA ARG A 9 10.22 -0.40 -11.45
C ARG A 9 8.97 -0.91 -12.18
N LEU A 10 8.06 -1.57 -11.48
CA LEU A 10 6.79 -2.01 -12.07
C LEU A 10 5.87 -0.83 -12.36
N ALA A 11 5.83 0.17 -11.47
CA ALA A 11 5.07 1.40 -11.69
C ALA A 11 5.58 2.18 -12.90
N ASP A 12 6.90 2.32 -13.04
CA ASP A 12 7.56 2.93 -14.20
C ASP A 12 7.16 2.24 -15.51
N GLN A 13 7.20 0.90 -15.53
CA GLN A 13 6.80 0.12 -16.70
C GLN A 13 5.33 0.32 -17.06
N LEU A 14 4.45 0.35 -16.05
CA LEU A 14 3.01 0.52 -16.25
C LEU A 14 2.70 1.92 -16.81
N VAL A 15 3.35 2.95 -16.27
CA VAL A 15 3.15 4.34 -16.71
C VAL A 15 3.73 4.56 -18.09
N ALA A 16 4.91 4.02 -18.39
CA ALA A 16 5.47 4.04 -19.74
C ALA A 16 4.56 3.33 -20.75
N TYR A 17 3.94 2.21 -20.37
CA TYR A 17 2.97 1.51 -21.21
C TYR A 17 1.70 2.35 -21.44
N LEU A 18 1.12 2.93 -20.39
CA LEU A 18 -0.07 3.78 -20.48
C LEU A 18 0.20 5.06 -21.28
N TYR A 19 1.36 5.68 -21.13
CA TYR A 19 1.77 6.84 -21.89
C TYR A 19 1.95 6.50 -23.38
N ARG A 20 2.61 5.39 -23.70
CA ARG A 20 2.77 4.96 -25.10
C ARG A 20 1.43 4.65 -25.78
N ARG A 21 0.42 4.21 -25.02
CA ARG A 21 -0.89 3.82 -25.53
C ARG A 21 -1.91 4.96 -25.54
N SER A 22 -1.75 5.95 -24.68
CA SER A 22 -2.59 7.13 -24.66
C SER A 22 -1.96 8.20 -25.56
N SER A 23 -2.70 8.70 -26.56
CA SER A 23 -2.24 9.79 -27.43
C SER A 23 -2.27 11.14 -26.70
N ILE A 24 -1.88 11.16 -25.43
CA ILE A 24 -1.97 12.30 -24.54
C ILE A 24 -0.60 12.99 -24.52
N ASN A 25 -0.54 14.20 -25.07
CA ASN A 25 0.60 15.09 -24.86
C ASN A 25 0.52 15.67 -23.45
N LEU A 26 1.04 14.95 -22.46
CA LEU A 26 1.24 15.47 -21.11
C LEU A 26 2.45 16.41 -21.07
N SER A 27 2.38 17.46 -20.25
CA SER A 27 3.58 18.20 -19.86
C SER A 27 4.50 17.28 -19.04
N SER A 28 5.78 17.65 -18.92
CA SER A 28 6.73 16.88 -18.08
C SER A 28 6.26 16.79 -16.62
N GLU A 29 5.65 17.86 -16.11
CA GLU A 29 5.12 17.93 -14.75
C GLU A 29 3.92 16.99 -14.56
N ASP A 30 2.99 16.96 -15.52
CA ASP A 30 1.84 16.06 -15.44
C ASP A 30 2.26 14.59 -15.57
N TYR A 31 3.29 14.30 -16.37
CA TYR A 31 3.87 12.96 -16.48
C TYR A 31 4.44 12.48 -15.14
N GLU A 32 5.21 13.33 -14.45
CA GLU A 32 5.76 13.03 -13.13
C GLU A 32 4.66 12.81 -12.09
N LEU A 33 3.58 13.61 -12.12
CA LEU A 33 2.44 13.43 -11.22
C LEU A 33 1.70 12.11 -11.48
N CYS A 34 1.51 11.74 -12.74
CA CYS A 34 0.94 10.44 -13.11
C CYS A 34 1.83 9.27 -12.67
N LEU A 35 3.15 9.42 -12.80
CA LEU A 35 4.12 8.42 -12.37
C LEU A 35 4.02 8.18 -10.87
N LEU A 36 4.06 9.26 -10.08
CA LEU A 36 3.93 9.22 -8.63
C LEU A 36 2.58 8.60 -8.20
N GLY A 37 1.49 8.97 -8.86
CA GLY A 37 0.17 8.42 -8.59
C GLY A 37 0.10 6.91 -8.84
N ALA A 38 0.67 6.44 -9.93
CA ALA A 38 0.73 5.02 -10.27
C ALA A 38 1.64 4.23 -9.32
N GLU A 39 2.76 4.82 -8.91
CA GLU A 39 3.69 4.23 -7.94
C GLU A 39 2.99 4.00 -6.59
N ILE A 40 2.33 5.04 -6.06
CA ILE A 40 1.57 4.95 -4.81
C ILE A 40 0.45 3.90 -4.93
N LEU A 41 -0.26 3.86 -6.06
CA LEU A 41 -1.32 2.88 -6.29
C LEU A 41 -0.78 1.46 -6.31
N MET A 42 0.29 1.20 -7.06
CA MET A 42 0.93 -0.12 -7.18
C MET A 42 1.44 -0.63 -5.84
N ILE A 43 2.20 0.20 -5.13
CA ILE A 43 2.75 -0.13 -3.81
C ILE A 43 1.62 -0.49 -2.84
N ASN A 44 0.54 0.30 -2.81
CA ASN A 44 -0.59 0.03 -1.92
C ASN A 44 -1.37 -1.22 -2.33
N PHE A 45 -1.54 -1.48 -3.63
CA PHE A 45 -2.24 -2.67 -4.12
C PHE A 45 -1.51 -3.96 -3.74
N ILE A 46 -0.19 -3.99 -3.91
CA ILE A 46 0.67 -5.11 -3.49
C ILE A 46 0.57 -5.32 -1.97
N LYS A 47 0.70 -4.25 -1.18
CA LYS A 47 0.60 -4.31 0.29
C LYS A 47 -0.75 -4.83 0.75
N ILE A 48 -1.85 -4.37 0.14
CA ILE A 48 -3.21 -4.85 0.42
C ILE A 48 -3.31 -6.35 0.16
N GLY A 49 -2.81 -6.82 -0.99
CA GLY A 49 -2.78 -8.25 -1.32
C GLY A 49 -2.03 -9.08 -0.27
N MET A 50 -0.84 -8.63 0.13
CA MET A 50 -0.03 -9.29 1.17
C MET A 50 -0.75 -9.35 2.52
N ILE A 51 -1.30 -8.22 2.97
CA ILE A 51 -1.99 -8.12 4.28
C ILE A 51 -3.17 -9.09 4.31
N TYR A 52 -4.04 -9.08 3.30
CA TYR A 52 -5.22 -9.92 3.31
C TYR A 52 -4.91 -11.40 3.09
N LEU A 53 -3.88 -11.74 2.32
CA LEU A 53 -3.41 -13.11 2.22
C LEU A 53 -2.93 -13.63 3.58
N CYS A 54 -2.09 -12.88 4.29
CA CYS A 54 -1.63 -13.25 5.63
C CYS A 54 -2.79 -13.32 6.65
N ALA A 55 -3.72 -12.36 6.60
CA ALA A 55 -4.89 -12.35 7.48
C ALA A 55 -5.80 -13.57 7.25
N TYR A 56 -5.98 -13.99 6.00
CA TYR A 56 -6.73 -15.20 5.67
C TYR A 56 -6.03 -16.47 6.20
N LEU A 57 -4.72 -16.58 6.02
CA LEU A 57 -3.94 -17.73 6.51
C LEU A 57 -3.95 -17.87 8.05
N LEU A 58 -4.09 -16.76 8.77
CA LEU A 58 -4.13 -16.73 10.23
C LEU A 58 -5.55 -16.69 10.81
N ASP A 59 -6.58 -16.85 9.98
CA ASP A 59 -8.00 -16.78 10.35
C ASP A 59 -8.36 -15.47 11.09
N VAL A 60 -7.82 -14.34 10.66
CA VAL A 60 -8.10 -13.02 11.25
C VAL A 60 -8.63 -12.02 10.21
N PHE A 61 -9.17 -12.54 9.10
CA PHE A 61 -9.56 -11.73 7.95
C PHE A 61 -10.54 -10.62 8.31
N TYR A 62 -11.58 -10.92 9.10
CA TYR A 62 -12.62 -9.95 9.46
C TYR A 62 -12.10 -8.90 10.44
N GLU A 63 -11.27 -9.30 11.40
CA GLU A 63 -10.61 -8.42 12.36
C GLU A 63 -9.64 -7.48 11.64
N SER A 64 -8.84 -8.01 10.72
CA SER A 64 -7.95 -7.23 9.84
C SER A 64 -8.75 -6.22 9.00
N LEU A 65 -9.88 -6.64 8.42
CA LEU A 65 -10.74 -5.76 7.62
C LEU A 65 -11.31 -4.61 8.47
N LEU A 66 -11.78 -4.90 9.69
CA LEU A 66 -12.30 -3.88 10.60
C LEU A 66 -11.22 -2.84 10.96
N ILE A 67 -10.03 -3.30 11.35
CA ILE A 67 -8.89 -2.41 11.65
C ILE A 67 -8.50 -1.59 10.42
N HIS A 68 -8.54 -2.18 9.22
CA HIS A 68 -8.26 -1.48 7.98
C HIS A 68 -9.26 -0.34 7.72
N ILE A 69 -10.56 -0.58 7.91
CA ILE A 69 -11.60 0.45 7.75
C ILE A 69 -11.39 1.58 8.75
N ILE A 70 -11.13 1.27 10.03
CA ILE A 70 -10.86 2.27 11.07
C ILE A 70 -9.62 3.10 10.70
N PHE A 71 -8.55 2.44 10.28
CA PHE A 71 -7.33 3.11 9.86
C PHE A 71 -7.59 4.01 8.65
N TYR A 72 -8.35 3.55 7.65
CA TYR A 72 -8.72 4.35 6.49
C TYR A 72 -9.50 5.62 6.88
N LEU A 73 -10.50 5.48 7.76
CA LEU A 73 -11.28 6.62 8.26
C LEU A 73 -10.39 7.61 9.04
N TRP A 74 -9.49 7.10 9.88
CA TRP A 74 -8.51 7.92 10.59
C TRP A 74 -7.55 8.63 9.64
N ARG A 75 -7.06 7.94 8.59
CA ARG A 75 -6.18 8.53 7.58
C ARG A 75 -6.84 9.68 6.82
N ARG A 76 -8.16 9.62 6.57
CA ARG A 76 -8.89 10.73 5.91
C ARG A 76 -8.92 12.02 6.74
N THR A 77 -8.79 11.94 8.06
CA THR A 77 -8.79 13.13 8.94
C THR A 77 -7.39 13.75 9.10
N GLN A 78 -6.34 13.07 8.62
CA GLN A 78 -4.96 13.54 8.68
C GLN A 78 -4.57 14.24 7.37
N SER A 79 -4.08 15.48 7.47
CA SER A 79 -3.65 16.29 6.31
C SER A 79 -2.24 15.98 5.81
N LYS A 80 -1.50 15.09 6.47
CA LYS A 80 -0.11 14.76 6.11
C LYS A 80 -0.02 13.42 5.38
N PRO A 81 0.60 13.36 4.19
CA PRO A 81 1.00 12.09 3.60
C PRO A 81 2.11 11.48 4.46
N TYR A 82 1.87 10.30 5.02
CA TYR A 82 2.90 9.54 5.73
C TYR A 82 3.47 8.54 4.73
N HIS A 83 4.61 8.87 4.15
CA HIS A 83 5.42 7.94 3.39
C HIS A 83 6.65 7.64 4.23
N ALA A 84 6.87 6.38 4.60
CA ALA A 84 8.10 6.00 5.27
C ALA A 84 9.26 6.15 4.28
N GLU A 85 10.43 6.61 4.72
CA GLU A 85 11.63 6.74 3.87
C GLU A 85 12.02 5.42 3.17
N LYS A 86 11.56 4.27 3.70
CA LYS A 86 11.84 2.95 3.14
C LYS A 86 10.55 2.13 3.02
N GLY A 87 10.25 1.66 1.80
CA GLY A 87 9.03 0.91 1.47
C GLY A 87 8.84 -0.36 2.30
N TYR A 88 9.91 -1.11 2.58
CA TYR A 88 9.85 -2.35 3.37
C TYR A 88 9.44 -2.11 4.83
N ILE A 89 9.82 -0.97 5.42
CA ILE A 89 9.44 -0.61 6.79
C ILE A 89 7.92 -0.40 6.85
N CYS A 90 7.36 0.29 5.84
CA CYS A 90 5.91 0.46 5.73
C CYS A 90 5.20 -0.89 5.60
N THR A 91 5.73 -1.82 4.81
CA THR A 91 5.16 -3.17 4.69
C THR A 91 5.17 -3.91 6.02
N LEU A 92 6.28 -3.86 6.77
CA LEU A 92 6.38 -4.48 8.09
C LEU A 92 5.41 -3.88 9.11
N ILE A 93 5.31 -2.54 9.16
CA ILE A 93 4.35 -1.85 10.04
C ILE A 93 2.92 -2.24 9.68
N ASN A 94 2.58 -2.26 8.39
CA ASN A 94 1.24 -2.65 7.96
C ASN A 94 0.92 -4.11 8.31
N LEU A 95 1.85 -5.04 8.10
CA LEU A 95 1.66 -6.43 8.51
C LEU A 95 1.49 -6.56 10.03
N PHE A 96 2.26 -5.80 10.81
CA PHE A 96 2.12 -5.79 12.26
C PHE A 96 0.73 -5.28 12.69
N VAL A 97 0.32 -4.11 12.21
CA VAL A 97 -0.94 -3.45 12.62
C VAL A 97 -2.16 -4.21 12.14
N PHE A 98 -2.17 -4.66 10.88
CA PHE A 98 -3.35 -5.27 10.27
C PHE A 98 -3.40 -6.79 10.40
N VAL A 99 -2.32 -7.47 10.78
CA VAL A 99 -2.30 -8.94 10.88
C VAL A 99 -1.86 -9.40 12.26
N ALA A 100 -0.64 -9.04 12.68
CA ALA A 100 -0.08 -9.55 13.94
C ALA A 100 -0.86 -9.09 15.17
N LEU A 101 -1.29 -7.82 15.20
CA LEU A 101 -2.08 -7.24 16.28
C LEU A 101 -3.46 -7.88 16.41
N PRO A 102 -4.31 -7.96 15.35
CA PRO A 102 -5.59 -8.66 15.47
C PRO A 102 -5.44 -10.15 15.80
N TRP A 103 -4.40 -10.82 15.29
CA TRP A 103 -4.10 -12.21 15.67
C TRP A 103 -3.75 -12.36 17.15
N GLY A 104 -2.89 -11.48 17.69
CA GLY A 104 -2.56 -11.48 19.11
C GLY A 104 -3.78 -11.18 20.01
N ILE A 105 -4.64 -10.24 19.60
CA ILE A 105 -5.88 -9.91 20.33
C ILE A 105 -6.84 -11.10 20.30
N LYS A 106 -7.08 -11.72 19.13
CA LYS A 106 -7.93 -12.90 19.00
C LYS A 106 -7.44 -14.05 19.88
N TYR A 107 -6.13 -14.30 19.90
CA TYR A 107 -5.51 -15.33 20.74
C TYR A 107 -5.65 -15.04 22.24
N LEU A 108 -5.55 -13.78 22.66
CA LEU A 108 -5.72 -13.38 24.06
C LEU A 108 -7.18 -13.49 24.53
N ILE A 109 -8.15 -13.18 23.67
CA ILE A 109 -9.59 -13.17 23.99
C ILE A 109 -10.20 -14.59 23.97
N LEU A 110 -9.72 -15.47 23.10
CA LEU A 110 -10.21 -16.86 22.98
C LEU A 110 -9.52 -17.86 23.92
N ARG A 111 -8.69 -17.37 24.84
CA ARG A 111 -8.08 -18.15 25.93
C ARG A 111 -8.79 -17.87 27.25
#